data_AF-A0A429K0R2-F1
#
_entry.id   AF-A0A429K0R2-F1
#
_cell.length_a   1.000
_cell.length_b   1.000
_cell.length_c   1.000
_cell.angle_alpha   90.00
_cell.angle_beta   90.00
_cell.angle_gamma   90.00
#
_symmetry.space_group_name_H-M   'P 1'
#
loop_
_entity.id
_entity.type
_entity.pdbx_description
1 polymer ?
#
loop_
_entity_poly.entity_id
_entity_poly.type
_entity_poly.pdbx_seq_one_letter_code
_entity_poly.pdbx_strand_id
1 'polypeptide(L)'
;MGTKLIQKVLSKKGYELLDLKLLRGNGVCETEWLFLVPVEQRQKIVELGSDFFCQQDFSDGYLGGNSDYIEECLEMLPDLKGASHE
;
A
#
# COMPACT_ATOMS: atom_id res chain seq x y z
N MET A 1 11.94 5.85 -6.26
CA MET A 1 11.66 4.50 -5.71
C MET A 1 11.49 3.46 -6.84
N GLY A 2 11.58 2.15 -6.56
CA GLY A 2 11.44 1.09 -7.57
C GLY A 2 10.40 0.05 -7.15
N THR A 3 9.67 -0.54 -8.11
CA THR A 3 8.59 -1.53 -7.86
C THR A 3 9.05 -2.70 -6.98
N LYS A 4 10.32 -3.10 -7.12
CA LYS A 4 10.97 -4.16 -6.35
C LYS A 4 11.12 -3.84 -4.85
N LEU A 5 11.33 -2.57 -4.49
CA LEU A 5 11.43 -2.16 -3.08
C LEU A 5 10.07 -2.27 -2.40
N ILE A 6 9.02 -1.79 -3.07
CA ILE A 6 7.63 -1.87 -2.62
C ILE A 6 7.26 -3.34 -2.36
N GLN A 7 7.49 -4.22 -3.33
CA GLN A 7 7.26 -5.66 -3.16
C GLN A 7 8.04 -6.25 -1.99
N LYS A 8 9.32 -5.89 -1.82
CA LYS A 8 10.15 -6.41 -0.74
C LYS A 8 9.65 -5.99 0.64
N VAL A 9 9.24 -4.73 0.82
CA VAL A 9 8.70 -4.22 2.09
C VAL A 9 7.38 -4.92 2.42
N LEU A 10 6.49 -5.02 1.43
CA LEU A 10 5.18 -5.65 1.58
C LEU A 10 5.29 -7.14 1.90
N SER A 11 6.12 -7.89 1.16
CA SER A 11 6.39 -9.30 1.47
C SER A 11 7.06 -9.48 2.84
N LYS A 12 7.91 -8.55 3.27
CA LYS A 12 8.53 -8.61 4.60
C LYS A 12 7.47 -8.48 5.70
N LYS A 13 6.50 -7.58 5.51
CA LYS A 13 5.39 -7.31 6.43
C LYS A 13 4.23 -8.31 6.31
N GLY A 14 4.28 -9.26 5.37
CA GLY A 14 3.26 -10.31 5.20
C GLY A 14 2.08 -9.93 4.31
N TYR A 15 2.21 -8.91 3.48
CA TYR A 15 1.19 -8.52 2.51
C TYR A 15 1.27 -9.36 1.23
N GLU A 16 0.10 -9.63 0.65
CA GLU A 16 -0.04 -10.28 -0.65
C GLU A 16 -0.41 -9.22 -1.67
N LEU A 17 0.51 -8.98 -2.59
CA LEU A 17 0.33 -7.97 -3.62
C LEU A 17 -0.40 -8.57 -4.81
N LEU A 18 -1.58 -8.06 -5.13
CA LEU A 18 -2.33 -8.53 -6.29
C LEU A 18 -1.84 -7.88 -7.59
N ASP A 19 -1.46 -6.60 -7.53
CA ASP A 19 -1.00 -5.85 -8.70
C ASP A 19 -0.21 -4.60 -8.29
N LEU A 20 0.75 -4.18 -9.13
CA LEU A 20 1.48 -2.92 -8.97
C LEU A 20 1.55 -2.18 -10.30
N LYS A 21 0.97 -0.98 -10.34
CA LYS A 21 0.95 -0.10 -11.49
C LYS A 21 1.79 1.14 -11.22
N LEU A 22 2.50 1.55 -12.26
CA LEU A 22 3.17 2.82 -12.32
C LEU A 22 2.43 3.64 -13.37
N LEU A 23 1.70 4.65 -12.95
CA LEU A 23 0.98 5.55 -13.84
C LEU A 23 1.72 6.88 -13.95
N ARG A 24 1.63 7.49 -15.11
CA ARG A 24 2.08 8.87 -15.29
C ARG A 24 0.91 9.76 -14.91
N GLY A 25 1.05 10.53 -13.83
CA GLY A 25 -0.03 11.33 -13.30
C GLY A 25 -0.44 12.45 -14.24
N ASN A 26 -1.75 12.73 -14.31
CA ASN A 26 -2.33 13.68 -15.26
C ASN A 26 -2.12 15.15 -14.87
N GLY A 27 -1.80 15.46 -13.60
CA GLY A 27 -1.77 16.83 -13.09
C GLY A 27 -0.41 17.52 -13.11
N VAL A 28 0.70 16.77 -13.02
CA VAL A 28 2.00 17.37 -12.63
C VAL A 28 3.25 16.63 -13.15
N CYS A 29 3.19 15.86 -14.23
CA CYS A 29 4.33 15.02 -14.67
C CYS A 29 4.90 14.09 -13.56
N GLU A 30 4.22 13.96 -12.43
CA GLU A 30 4.64 13.11 -11.33
C GLU A 30 4.25 11.67 -11.64
N THR A 31 5.15 10.76 -11.25
CA THR A 31 4.90 9.33 -11.40
C THR A 31 4.11 8.87 -10.20
N GLU A 32 2.89 8.40 -10.46
CA GLU A 32 2.01 7.85 -9.43
C GLU A 32 2.24 6.33 -9.34
N TRP A 33 2.44 5.86 -8.12
CA TRP A 33 2.55 4.44 -7.83
C TRP A 33 1.23 3.99 -7.26
N LEU A 34 0.72 2.87 -7.75
CA LEU A 34 -0.54 2.29 -7.34
C LEU A 34 -0.31 0.82 -7.06
N PHE A 35 -0.67 0.34 -5.88
CA PHE A 35 -0.62 -1.08 -5.57
C PHE A 35 -1.98 -1.57 -5.08
N LEU A 36 -2.41 -2.68 -5.66
CA LEU A 36 -3.69 -3.33 -5.39
C LEU A 36 -3.55 -4.22 -4.17
N VAL A 37 -4.35 -3.92 -3.16
CA VAL A 37 -4.37 -4.65 -1.89
C VAL A 37 -5.69 -5.45 -1.79
N PRO A 38 -5.64 -6.75 -1.44
CA PRO A 38 -6.86 -7.54 -1.25
C PRO A 38 -7.77 -6.93 -0.17
N VAL A 39 -9.08 -7.11 -0.29
CA VAL A 39 -10.08 -6.54 0.64
C VAL A 39 -9.74 -6.87 2.10
N GLU A 40 -9.37 -8.13 2.36
CA GLU A 40 -9.04 -8.62 3.70
C GLU A 40 -7.83 -7.90 4.30
N GLN A 41 -6.83 -7.58 3.48
CA GLN A 41 -5.65 -6.85 3.95
C GLN A 41 -5.95 -5.35 4.10
N ARG A 42 -6.80 -4.77 3.25
CA ARG A 42 -7.25 -3.37 3.39
C ARG A 42 -7.96 -3.13 4.72
N GLN A 43 -8.86 -4.03 5.10
CA GLN A 43 -9.53 -3.95 6.40
C GLN A 43 -8.52 -4.00 7.54
N LYS A 44 -7.60 -4.98 7.53
CA LYS A 44 -6.53 -5.06 8.53
C LYS A 44 -5.64 -3.81 8.58
N ILE A 45 -5.32 -3.20 7.43
CA ILE A 45 -4.54 -1.95 7.37
C ILE A 45 -5.30 -0.82 8.05
N VAL A 46 -6.58 -0.65 7.75
CA VAL A 46 -7.40 0.39 8.38
C VAL A 46 -7.60 0.10 9.87
N GLU A 47 -7.78 -1.16 10.27
CA GLU A 47 -7.95 -1.52 11.68
C GLU A 47 -6.67 -1.31 12.51
N LEU A 48 -5.51 -1.70 11.98
CA LEU A 48 -4.22 -1.63 12.69
C LEU A 48 -3.52 -0.28 12.50
N GLY A 49 -3.76 0.40 11.39
CA GLY A 49 -3.14 1.66 10.98
C GLY A 49 -4.13 2.82 10.88
N SER A 50 -5.22 2.78 11.66
CA SER A 50 -6.39 3.69 11.57
C SER A 50 -6.07 5.18 11.69
N ASP A 51 -4.87 5.54 12.16
CA ASP A 51 -4.40 6.92 12.27
C ASP A 51 -3.88 7.47 10.94
N PHE A 52 -3.41 6.60 10.04
CA PHE A 52 -2.77 6.98 8.77
C PHE A 52 -3.57 6.54 7.54
N PHE A 53 -4.28 5.41 7.62
CA PHE A 53 -5.05 4.87 6.50
C PHE A 53 -6.55 4.92 6.79
N CYS A 54 -7.33 5.40 5.81
CA CYS A 54 -8.79 5.35 5.86
C CYS A 54 -9.36 4.54 4.70
N GLN A 55 -10.66 4.20 4.77
CA GLN A 55 -11.31 3.43 3.69
C GLN A 55 -11.28 4.15 2.34
N GLN A 56 -11.25 5.49 2.33
CA GLN A 56 -11.20 6.28 1.09
C GLN A 56 -9.87 6.15 0.37
N ASP A 57 -8.77 5.88 1.08
CA ASP A 57 -7.46 5.61 0.45
C ASP A 57 -7.48 4.38 -0.45
N PHE A 58 -8.48 3.51 -0.29
CA PHE A 58 -8.65 2.29 -1.08
C PHE A 58 -9.96 2.27 -1.88
N SER A 59 -10.54 3.43 -2.20
CA SER A 59 -11.87 3.51 -2.81
C SER A 59 -11.98 2.76 -4.15
N ASP A 60 -10.89 2.69 -4.92
CA ASP A 60 -10.76 1.92 -6.17
C ASP A 60 -10.01 0.58 -5.98
N GLY A 61 -9.74 0.19 -4.74
CA GLY A 61 -8.94 -0.99 -4.37
C GLY A 61 -7.42 -0.79 -4.44
N TYR A 62 -6.97 0.28 -5.10
CA TYR A 62 -5.57 0.67 -5.13
C TYR A 62 -5.28 1.67 -4.03
N LEU A 63 -4.16 1.48 -3.34
CA LEU A 63 -3.49 2.52 -2.58
C LEU A 63 -2.43 3.15 -3.48
N GLY A 64 -2.44 4.48 -3.64
CA GLY A 64 -1.48 5.12 -4.52
C GLY A 64 -1.27 6.61 -4.30
N GLY A 65 -0.14 7.09 -4.82
CA GLY A 65 0.29 8.48 -4.73
C GLY A 65 1.68 8.69 -5.34
N ASN A 66 2.27 9.85 -5.10
CA ASN A 66 3.64 10.15 -5.53
C ASN A 66 4.68 9.34 -4.73
N SER A 67 5.96 9.43 -5.10
CA SER A 67 7.02 8.66 -4.43
C SER A 67 7.07 8.88 -2.92
N ASP A 68 6.98 10.14 -2.48
CA ASP A 68 7.08 10.51 -1.07
C ASP A 68 5.92 9.93 -0.26
N TYR A 69 4.69 10.07 -0.75
CA TYR A 69 3.51 9.49 -0.09
C TYR A 69 3.63 7.96 0.05
N ILE A 70 4.16 7.30 -0.98
CA ILE A 70 4.30 5.85 -1.01
C ILE A 70 5.38 5.38 -0.04
N GLU A 71 6.46 6.15 0.12
CA GLU A 71 7.46 5.93 1.14
C GLU A 71 6.85 5.99 2.54
N GLU A 72 6.08 7.04 2.84
CA GLU A 72 5.38 7.17 4.12
C GLU A 72 4.37 6.05 4.35
N CYS A 73 3.58 5.67 3.34
CA CYS A 73 2.68 4.53 3.42
C CYS A 73 3.43 3.26 3.82
N LEU A 74 4.54 2.94 3.16
CA LEU A 74 5.29 1.72 3.41
C LEU A 74 5.91 1.66 4.82
N GLU A 75 6.28 2.81 5.38
CA GLU A 75 6.77 2.91 6.75
C GLU A 75 5.63 2.73 7.77
N MET A 76 4.49 3.36 7.51
CA MET A 76 3.31 3.35 8.39
C MET A 76 2.49 2.06 8.28
N LEU A 77 2.73 1.21 7.27
CA LEU A 77 2.02 -0.06 7.14
C LEU A 77 2.27 -0.95 8.36
N PRO A 78 1.19 -1.49 8.99
CA PRO A 78 1.34 -2.43 10.09
C PRO A 78 1.99 -3.74 9.62
N ASP A 79 2.59 -4.50 10.54
CA ASP A 79 3.11 -5.83 10.22
C ASP A 79 1.96 -6.84 10.30
N LEU A 80 1.57 -7.42 9.16
CA LEU A 80 0.59 -8.52 9.10
C LEU A 80 1.23 -9.88 9.41
N LYS A 81 2.56 -9.95 9.46
CA LYS A 81 3.36 -11.12 9.84
C LYS A 81 3.20 -11.42 11.33
N GLY A 82 2.05 -11.98 11.68
CA GLY A 82 1.67 -12.27 13.06
C GLY A 82 0.16 -12.46 13.24
N ALA A 83 -0.66 -12.01 12.29
CA ALA A 83 -2.11 -12.24 12.30
C ALA A 83 -2.51 -13.64 11.75
N SER A 84 -1.53 -14.51 11.52
CA SER A 84 -1.71 -15.91 11.15
C SER A 84 -0.91 -16.80 12.11
N HIS A 85 -1.31 -16.79 13.38
CA HIS A 85 -1.08 -17.92 14.26
C HIS A 85 -2.12 -17.92 15.37
N GLU A 86 -3.31 -18.42 15.07
CA GLU A 86 -4.09 -19.28 15.97
C GLU A 86 -5.07 -20.13 15.14
#